data_AF-V5HLV1-F1
#
_entry.id   AF-V5HLV1-F1
#
_cell.length_a   1.000
_cell.length_b   1.000
_cell.length_c   1.000
_cell.angle_alpha   90.00
_cell.angle_beta   90.00
_cell.angle_gamma   90.00
#
_symmetry.space_group_name_H-M   'P 1'
#
loop_
_entity.id
_entity.type
_entity.pdbx_description
1 polymer ?
#
loop_
_entity_poly.entity_id
_entity_poly.type
_entity_poly.pdbx_seq_one_letter_code
_entity_poly.pdbx_strand_id
1 'polypeptide(L)'
;DAQPLSKMVPVDEYLPIMFDKHPEATWAAHFPNRDLKAFSVYPLLVYPTHYTGEENYISDTEDSVVVDALAAEEAKDDLSKAAPLPPVVTNKDEL
;
A
#
# COMPACT_ATOMS: atom_id res chain seq x y z
N ASP A 1 -14.74 -5.43 18.23
CA ASP A 1 -13.53 -4.96 17.55
C ASP A 1 -13.51 -5.24 16.07
N ALA A 2 -13.14 -4.22 15.30
CA ALA A 2 -13.03 -4.24 13.86
C ALA A 2 -11.88 -5.11 13.30
N GLN A 3 -10.88 -5.46 14.13
CA GLN A 3 -9.69 -6.26 13.77
C GLN A 3 -8.94 -5.74 12.52
N PRO A 4 -8.46 -4.48 12.54
CA PRO A 4 -7.84 -3.83 11.37
C PRO A 4 -6.62 -4.55 10.80
N LEU A 5 -5.79 -5.17 11.66
CA LEU A 5 -4.59 -5.87 11.19
C LEU A 5 -4.92 -7.20 10.49
N SER A 6 -6.04 -7.84 10.88
CA SER A 6 -6.48 -9.10 10.27
C SER A 6 -7.23 -8.86 8.97
N LYS A 7 -7.82 -7.68 8.79
CA LYS A 7 -8.57 -7.27 7.60
C LYS A 7 -7.76 -6.22 6.87
N MET A 8 -6.93 -6.66 5.95
CA MET A 8 -6.03 -5.81 5.15
C MET A 8 -6.83 -4.82 4.31
N VAL A 9 -7.12 -3.65 4.90
CA VAL A 9 -7.76 -2.50 4.26
C VAL A 9 -6.83 -1.30 4.44
N PRO A 10 -6.57 -0.52 3.37
CA PRO A 10 -5.81 0.72 3.47
C PRO A 10 -6.36 1.66 4.55
N VAL A 11 -5.48 2.40 5.23
CA VAL A 11 -5.86 3.23 6.39
C VAL A 11 -6.80 4.38 6.02
N ASP A 12 -6.62 4.92 4.82
CA ASP A 12 -7.45 5.93 4.17
C ASP A 12 -8.88 5.46 3.95
N GLU A 13 -9.10 4.16 3.76
CA GLU A 13 -10.44 3.56 3.63
C GLU A 13 -11.01 3.06 4.96
N TYR A 14 -10.12 2.58 5.84
CA TYR A 14 -10.51 2.12 7.17
C TYR A 14 -11.17 3.23 7.99
N LEU A 15 -10.62 4.46 7.97
CA LEU A 15 -11.17 5.56 8.76
C LEU A 15 -12.60 5.95 8.32
N PRO A 16 -12.89 6.24 7.05
CA PRO A 16 -14.27 6.48 6.60
C PRO A 16 -15.23 5.32 6.88
N ILE A 17 -14.78 4.06 6.76
CA ILE A 17 -15.59 2.88 7.11
C ILE A 17 -16.01 2.96 8.57
N MET A 18 -15.06 3.17 9.48
CA MET A 18 -15.31 3.18 10.92
C MET A 18 -16.16 4.38 11.39
N PHE A 19 -16.34 5.41 10.55
CA PHE A 19 -17.20 6.57 10.83
C PHE A 19 -18.52 6.59 10.03
N ASP A 20 -18.89 5.50 9.36
CA ASP A 20 -20.09 5.40 8.53
C ASP A 20 -20.14 6.45 7.39
N LYS A 21 -18.97 6.84 6.87
CA LYS A 21 -18.81 7.83 5.79
C LYS A 21 -18.25 7.26 4.50
N HIS A 22 -17.97 5.96 4.46
CA HIS A 22 -17.42 5.31 3.29
C HIS A 22 -18.48 5.17 2.18
N PRO A 23 -18.16 5.50 0.91
CA PRO A 23 -19.13 5.44 -0.19
C PRO A 23 -19.55 4.02 -0.56
N GLU A 24 -18.63 3.05 -0.41
CA GLU A 24 -18.88 1.65 -0.78
C GLU A 24 -19.44 0.84 0.39
N ALA A 25 -20.72 0.47 0.31
CA ALA A 25 -21.43 -0.24 1.36
C ALA A 25 -20.94 -1.69 1.53
N THR A 26 -20.47 -2.32 0.45
CA THR A 26 -19.96 -3.70 0.52
C THR A 26 -18.72 -3.80 1.41
N TRP A 27 -17.87 -2.77 1.43
CA TRP A 27 -16.68 -2.74 2.27
C TRP A 27 -17.05 -2.53 3.74
N ALA A 28 -17.95 -1.57 4.00
CA ALA A 28 -18.44 -1.31 5.35
C ALA A 28 -19.14 -2.52 6.00
N ALA A 29 -19.79 -3.38 5.20
CA ALA A 29 -20.41 -4.61 5.68
C ALA A 29 -19.43 -5.60 6.34
N HIS A 30 -18.14 -5.55 5.99
CA HIS A 30 -17.09 -6.38 6.61
C HIS A 30 -16.69 -5.89 8.01
N PHE A 31 -17.14 -4.71 8.42
CA PHE A 31 -16.83 -4.08 9.70
C PHE A 31 -18.12 -3.75 10.45
N PRO A 32 -18.84 -4.75 10.99
CA PRO A 32 -20.14 -4.53 11.64
C PRO A 32 -20.02 -3.81 13.00
N ASN A 33 -18.90 -3.97 13.71
CA ASN A 33 -18.63 -3.21 14.93
C ASN A 33 -17.69 -2.03 14.60
N ARG A 34 -18.22 -0.80 14.72
CA ARG A 34 -17.59 0.46 14.37
C ARG A 34 -17.51 1.42 15.56
N ASP A 35 -16.81 0.99 16.60
CA ASP A 35 -16.65 1.70 17.88
C ASP A 35 -15.32 2.46 18.00
N LEU A 36 -14.72 2.83 16.85
CA LEU A 36 -13.42 3.52 16.81
C LEU A 36 -13.49 4.87 17.52
N LYS A 37 -12.63 5.07 18.51
CA LYS A 37 -12.42 6.36 19.19
C LYS A 37 -11.19 7.04 18.61
N ALA A 38 -11.38 8.15 17.92
CA ALA A 38 -10.28 8.99 17.46
C ALA A 38 -9.96 10.07 18.50
N PHE A 39 -8.73 10.06 18.99
CA PHE A 39 -8.22 11.08 19.90
C PHE A 39 -7.23 11.98 19.15
N SER A 40 -7.29 13.28 19.40
CA SER A 40 -6.31 14.25 18.94
C SER A 40 -5.72 14.99 20.14
N VAL A 41 -4.56 15.61 19.92
CA VAL A 41 -3.83 16.38 20.92
C VAL A 41 -3.71 17.83 20.47
N TYR A 42 -3.85 18.75 21.42
CA TYR A 42 -3.60 20.17 21.21
C TYR A 42 -2.79 20.72 22.40
N PRO A 43 -1.63 21.38 22.16
CA PRO A 43 -1.01 21.65 20.85
C PRO A 43 -0.43 20.40 20.19
N LEU A 44 -0.10 20.48 18.89
CA LEU A 44 0.53 19.37 18.16
C LEU A 44 1.87 19.00 18.82
N LEU A 45 2.10 17.69 19.00
CA LEU A 45 3.35 17.18 19.57
C LEU A 45 4.50 17.23 18.56
N VAL A 46 4.19 17.01 17.28
CA VAL A 46 5.11 17.04 16.15
C VAL A 46 4.38 17.59 14.94
N TYR A 47 5.10 18.32 14.10
CA TYR A 47 4.64 18.84 12.83
C TYR A 47 5.80 18.80 11.82
N PRO A 48 5.51 18.69 10.50
CA PRO A 48 6.54 18.71 9.48
C PRO A 48 7.35 20.01 9.51
N THR A 49 8.66 19.92 9.23
CA THR A 49 9.48 21.11 9.04
C THR A 49 9.21 21.79 7.70
N HIS A 50 8.82 21.00 6.69
CA HIS A 50 8.43 21.45 5.36
C HIS A 50 7.21 20.64 4.90
N TYR A 51 6.27 21.30 4.23
CA TYR A 51 5.09 20.69 3.61
C TYR A 51 5.29 20.45 2.11
N THR A 52 4.45 19.60 1.52
CA THR A 52 4.44 19.35 0.07
C THR A 52 4.33 20.68 -0.70
N GLY A 53 5.23 20.89 -1.65
CA GLY A 53 5.32 22.11 -2.46
C GLY A 53 6.17 23.23 -1.87
N GLU A 54 6.67 23.09 -0.64
CA GLU A 54 7.63 24.03 -0.06
C GLU A 54 9.06 23.77 -0.55
N GLU A 55 9.88 24.83 -0.54
CA GLU A 55 11.29 24.72 -0.91
C GLU A 55 12.00 23.75 0.05
N ASN A 56 12.82 22.84 -0.50
CA ASN A 56 13.54 21.79 0.24
C ASN A 56 12.63 20.73 0.90
N TYR A 57 11.36 20.63 0.50
CA TYR A 57 10.55 19.44 0.81
C TYR A 57 11.18 18.21 0.16
N ILE A 58 11.32 17.12 0.93
CA ILE A 58 11.87 15.84 0.48
C ILE A 58 10.90 14.73 0.91
N SER A 59 10.54 13.85 -0.02
CA SER A 59 9.64 12.71 0.22
C SER A 59 10.16 11.46 -0.47
N ASP A 60 10.11 10.33 0.23
CA ASP A 60 10.47 9.01 -0.31
C ASP A 60 9.34 8.38 -1.17
N THR A 61 8.16 8.99 -1.17
CA THR A 61 6.95 8.37 -1.77
C THR A 61 6.22 9.22 -2.81
N GLU A 62 6.49 10.53 -2.89
CA GLU A 62 5.77 11.44 -3.79
C GLU A 62 6.09 11.19 -5.27
N ASP A 63 7.35 10.92 -5.61
CA ASP A 63 7.81 10.68 -6.99
C ASP A 63 7.73 9.20 -7.40
N SER A 64 6.93 8.39 -6.70
CA SER A 64 6.78 6.97 -7.03
C SER A 64 6.16 6.80 -8.41
N VAL A 65 6.77 5.94 -9.24
CA VAL A 65 6.21 5.60 -10.55
C VAL A 65 4.89 4.85 -10.35
N VAL A 66 3.79 5.43 -10.83
CA VAL A 66 2.51 4.73 -10.93
C VAL A 66 2.69 3.61 -11.95
N VAL A 67 2.70 2.36 -11.49
CA VAL A 67 2.70 1.20 -12.38
C VAL A 67 1.35 1.15 -13.06
N ASP A 68 1.31 1.59 -14.32
CA ASP A 68 0.10 1.51 -15.13
C ASP A 68 -0.25 0.03 -15.33
N ALA A 69 -1.45 -0.38 -14.94
CA ALA A 69 -1.87 -1.80 -14.96
C ALA A 69 -1.86 -2.39 -16.39
N LEU A 70 -1.84 -1.53 -17.41
CA LEU A 70 -1.72 -1.90 -18.82
C LEU A 70 -0.28 -2.28 -19.21
N ALA A 71 0.75 -1.69 -18.59
CA ALA A 71 2.15 -2.04 -18.86
C ALA A 71 2.55 -3.42 -18.28
N ALA A 72 1.79 -3.92 -17.30
CA ALA A 72 1.99 -5.25 -16.73
C ALA A 72 1.52 -6.40 -17.65
N GLU A 73 0.70 -6.12 -18.67
CA GLU A 73 0.35 -7.08 -19.72
C GLU A 73 1.47 -7.19 -20.77
N GLU A 74 2.13 -6.09 -21.13
CA GLU A 74 3.23 -6.09 -22.11
C GLU A 74 4.47 -6.82 -21.58
N ALA A 75 4.75 -6.75 -20.27
CA ALA A 75 5.87 -7.46 -19.66
C ALA A 75 5.72 -9.00 -19.64
N LYS A 76 4.53 -9.56 -19.93
CA LYS A 76 4.35 -11.02 -20.07
C LYS A 76 4.80 -11.54 -21.43
N ASP A 77 4.86 -10.70 -22.47
CA ASP A 77 5.30 -11.15 -23.81
C ASP A 77 6.83 -11.35 -23.86
N ASP A 78 7.60 -10.57 -23.09
CA ASP A 78 9.06 -10.65 -23.06
C ASP A 78 9.59 -11.88 -22.31
N LEU A 79 8.85 -12.40 -21.32
CA LEU A 79 9.17 -13.67 -20.65
C LEU A 79 8.96 -14.89 -21.57
N SER A 80 8.13 -14.77 -22.61
CA SER A 80 7.89 -15.84 -23.58
C SER A 80 8.97 -15.94 -24.66
N LYS A 81 9.78 -14.89 -24.84
CA LYS A 81 10.90 -14.82 -25.80
C LYS A 81 12.28 -15.07 -25.18
N ALA A 82 12.37 -15.18 -23.86
CA ALA A 82 13.62 -15.52 -23.20
C ALA A 82 14.06 -16.94 -23.60
N ALA A 83 15.21 -17.04 -24.27
CA ALA A 83 15.83 -18.32 -24.58
C ALA A 83 15.94 -19.18 -23.30
N PRO A 84 15.77 -20.51 -23.38
CA PRO A 84 15.84 -21.36 -22.20
C PRO A 84 17.16 -21.10 -21.46
N LEU A 85 17.06 -20.76 -20.17
CA LEU A 85 18.24 -20.65 -19.32
C LEU A 85 19.03 -21.96 -19.44
N PRO A 86 20.36 -21.90 -19.59
CA PRO A 86 21.17 -23.11 -19.62
C PRO A 86 20.93 -23.90 -18.32
N PRO A 87 20.95 -25.24 -18.38
CA PRO A 87 20.73 -26.06 -17.20
C PRO A 87 21.73 -25.65 -16.12
N VAL A 88 21.22 -25.32 -14.94
CA VAL A 88 22.03 -25.04 -13.76
C VAL A 88 22.85 -26.29 -13.45
N VAL A 89 24.15 -26.23 -13.74
CA VAL A 89 25.10 -27.24 -13.31
C VAL A 89 25.24 -27.09 -11.80
N THR A 90 24.52 -27.91 -11.05
CA THR A 90 24.74 -28.07 -9.62
C THR A 90 25.98 -28.93 -9.45
N ASN A 91 27.13 -28.31 -9.19
CA ASN A 91 28.30 -29.03 -8.71
C ASN A 91 27.98 -29.55 -7.31
N LYS A 92 27.93 -30.88 -7.16
CA LYS A 92 27.60 -31.60 -5.93
C LYS A 92 28.77 -31.71 -4.94
N ASP A 93 29.79 -30.87 -5.07
CA ASP A 93 31.07 -31.04 -4.38
C ASP A 93 31.49 -29.83 -3.51
N GLU A 94 30.54 -29.05 -3.00
CA GLU A 94 30.80 -28.17 -1.85
C GLU A 94 29.85 -28.50 -0.70
N LEU A 95 30.31 -29.44 0.13
CA LEU A 95 29.87 -29.72 1.49
C LEU A 95 30.85 -29.07 2.46
#